data_AF-A0A482X7G3-F1
#
_entry.id   AF-A0A482X7G3-F1
#
_cell.length_a   1.000
_cell.length_b   1.000
_cell.length_c   1.000
_cell.angle_alpha   90.00
_cell.angle_beta   90.00
_cell.angle_gamma   90.00
#
_symmetry.space_group_name_H-M   'P 1'
#
loop_
_entity.id
_entity.type
_entity.pdbx_description
1 polymer ?
#
loop_
_entity_poly.entity_id
_entity_poly.type
_entity_poly.pdbx_seq_one_letter_code
_entity_poly.pdbx_strand_id
1 'polypeptide(L)'
;MQVAILVLSALVAAVSGGVVVAPATTLVRAPAHDSAVIKFDRVGGNFAYSSVEAPAYAAVSPVIKTVPTPVAVSYQATPVVVPAPAPAVIPAPAAYAYAAPAAYPYAAPAAYPYAAPYSYAYAAPYYAYKK
;
A
#
# COMPACT_ATOMS: atom_id res chain seq x y z
N MET A 1 11.19 -22.15 55.79
CA MET A 1 11.97 -23.06 54.94
C MET A 1 11.72 -22.85 53.45
N GLN A 2 10.47 -22.78 52.99
CA GLN A 2 10.14 -22.60 51.56
C GLN A 2 10.69 -21.32 50.90
N VAL A 3 10.67 -20.19 51.61
CA VAL A 3 11.18 -18.91 51.08
C VAL A 3 12.68 -18.98 50.80
N ALA A 4 13.46 -19.60 51.68
CA ALA A 4 14.90 -19.76 51.49
C ALA A 4 15.23 -20.66 50.29
N ILE A 5 14.44 -21.72 50.08
CA ILE A 5 14.60 -22.62 48.93
C ILE A 5 14.31 -21.90 47.62
N LEU A 6 13.26 -21.07 47.57
CA LEU A 6 12.90 -20.26 46.40
C LEU A 6 13.97 -19.22 46.04
N VAL A 7 14.55 -18.55 47.04
CA VAL A 7 15.63 -17.57 46.80
C VAL A 7 16.88 -18.27 46.29
N LEU A 8 17.22 -19.42 46.87
CA LEU A 8 18.39 -20.19 46.45
C LEU A 8 18.23 -20.73 45.03
N SER A 9 17.06 -21.26 44.66
CA SER A 9 16.82 -21.77 43.30
C SER A 9 16.78 -20.66 42.25
N ALA A 10 16.24 -19.48 42.58
CA ALA A 10 16.31 -18.31 41.70
C ALA A 10 17.76 -17.85 41.47
N LEU A 11 18.60 -17.87 42.51
CA LEU A 11 20.01 -17.51 42.40
C LEU A 11 20.78 -18.53 41.52
N VAL A 12 20.56 -19.83 41.74
CA VAL A 12 21.17 -20.88 40.91
C VAL A 12 20.78 -20.73 39.45
N ALA A 13 19.49 -20.49 39.16
CA ALA A 13 19.01 -20.28 37.80
C ALA A 13 19.65 -19.06 37.12
N ALA A 14 19.80 -17.93 37.84
CA ALA A 14 20.44 -16.72 37.33
C ALA A 14 21.93 -16.92 37.00
N VAL A 15 22.64 -17.71 37.82
CA VAL A 15 24.04 -18.07 37.58
C VAL A 15 24.18 -19.02 36.38
N SER A 16 23.37 -20.08 36.31
CA SER A 16 23.41 -21.04 35.19
C SER A 16 22.95 -20.45 33.85
N GLY A 17 22.05 -19.46 33.88
CA GLY A 17 21.57 -18.75 32.69
C GLY A 17 22.52 -17.65 32.20
N GLY A 18 23.68 -17.46 32.83
CA GLY A 18 24.64 -16.43 32.46
C GLY A 18 24.15 -14.99 32.69
N VAL A 19 23.10 -14.80 33.49
CA VAL A 19 22.60 -13.47 33.89
C VAL A 19 23.61 -12.79 34.83
N VAL A 20 24.35 -13.60 35.60
CA VAL A 20 25.47 -13.17 36.43
C VAL A 20 26.76 -13.80 35.91
N VAL A 21 27.30 -13.27 34.80
CA VAL A 21 28.66 -13.61 34.35
C VAL A 21 29.59 -12.51 34.84
N ALA A 22 30.36 -12.81 35.89
CA ALA A 22 31.53 -12.00 36.18
C ALA A 22 32.57 -12.28 35.06
N PRO A 23 33.09 -11.25 34.37
CA PRO A 23 34.11 -11.46 33.37
C PRO A 23 35.36 -12.06 34.05
N ALA A 24 35.78 -13.24 33.60
CA ALA A 24 37.01 -13.84 34.08
C ALA A 24 38.19 -12.97 33.64
N THR A 25 38.94 -12.44 34.60
CA THR A 25 40.15 -11.68 34.35
C THR A 25 41.22 -12.62 33.82
N THR A 26 41.83 -12.29 32.67
CA THR A 26 42.92 -13.07 32.08
C THR A 26 44.21 -12.27 32.12
N LEU A 27 45.33 -12.97 32.22
CA LEU A 27 46.66 -12.36 32.11
C LEU A 27 47.09 -12.38 30.66
N VAL A 28 47.35 -11.21 30.09
CA VAL A 28 47.82 -11.04 28.71
C VAL A 28 49.21 -10.42 28.75
N ARG A 29 50.05 -10.76 27.77
CA ARG A 29 51.39 -10.16 27.63
C ARG A 29 51.28 -8.64 27.50
N ALA A 30 52.15 -7.93 28.21
CA ALA A 30 52.23 -6.47 28.17
C ALA A 30 53.65 -6.02 27.76
N PRO A 31 54.04 -6.16 26.47
CA PRO A 31 55.40 -5.88 26.00
C PRO A 31 55.90 -4.47 26.30
N ALA A 32 54.98 -3.50 26.42
CA ALA A 32 55.31 -2.12 26.78
C ALA A 32 55.93 -1.97 28.19
N HIS A 33 55.79 -2.99 29.04
CA HIS A 33 56.36 -3.04 30.39
C HIS A 33 57.41 -4.13 30.56
N ASP A 34 57.78 -4.82 29.48
CA ASP A 34 58.88 -5.79 29.50
C ASP A 34 60.18 -5.03 29.78
N SER A 35 61.03 -5.61 30.63
CA SER A 35 62.34 -5.03 30.94
C SER A 35 63.43 -6.07 30.84
N ALA A 36 64.64 -5.63 30.52
CA ALA A 36 65.81 -6.47 30.47
C ALA A 36 67.02 -5.74 31.03
N VAL A 37 67.89 -6.47 31.72
CA VAL A 37 69.17 -5.96 32.22
C VAL A 37 70.28 -6.71 31.51
N ILE A 38 71.16 -5.96 30.86
CA ILE A 38 72.34 -6.49 30.18
C ILE A 38 73.57 -6.07 30.97
N LYS A 39 74.40 -7.04 31.34
CA LYS A 39 75.68 -6.82 32.00
C LYS A 39 76.80 -7.35 31.13
N PHE A 40 77.94 -6.67 31.17
CA PHE A 40 79.16 -7.09 30.54
C PHE A 40 80.30 -7.06 31.55
N ASP A 41 81.24 -7.99 31.41
CA ASP A 41 82.44 -8.06 32.23
C ASP A 41 83.64 -8.54 31.39
N ARG A 42 84.85 -8.39 31.93
CA ARG A 42 86.08 -8.94 31.38
C ARG A 42 86.54 -10.10 32.25
N VAL A 43 86.34 -11.32 31.77
CA VAL A 43 86.74 -12.53 32.47
C VAL A 43 87.92 -13.16 31.72
N GLY A 44 89.11 -13.17 32.34
CA GLY A 44 90.30 -13.80 31.77
C GLY A 44 90.81 -13.18 30.45
N GLY A 45 90.51 -11.90 30.18
CA GLY A 45 90.90 -11.21 28.94
C GLY A 45 89.81 -11.18 27.85
N ASN A 46 88.76 -12.00 27.97
CA ASN A 46 87.64 -12.03 27.02
C ASN A 46 86.45 -11.20 27.53
N PHE A 47 85.59 -10.76 26.60
CA PHE A 47 84.31 -10.14 26.96
C PHE A 47 83.30 -11.22 27.32
N ALA A 48 82.72 -11.13 28.50
CA ALA A 48 81.60 -11.94 28.95
C ALA A 48 80.34 -11.07 29.03
N TYR A 49 79.19 -11.64 28.64
CA TYR A 49 77.90 -10.96 28.67
C TYR A 49 76.88 -11.83 29.40
N SER A 50 75.98 -11.20 30.13
CA SER A 50 74.81 -11.86 30.73
C SER A 50 73.59 -10.98 30.57
N SER A 51 72.46 -11.56 30.19
CA SER A 51 71.16 -10.89 30.16
C SER A 51 70.20 -11.55 31.15
N VAL A 52 69.36 -10.72 31.78
CA VAL A 52 68.19 -11.17 32.53
C VAL A 52 66.98 -10.45 31.96
N GLU A 53 66.00 -11.21 31.50
CA GLU A 53 64.75 -10.69 30.94
C GLU A 53 63.61 -10.85 31.94
N ALA A 54 62.77 -9.83 32.04
CA ALA A 54 61.60 -9.77 32.90
C ALA A 54 60.36 -9.45 32.04
N PRO A 55 59.65 -10.48 31.55
CA PRO A 55 58.41 -10.31 30.80
C PRO A 55 57.26 -9.90 31.72
N ALA A 56 56.48 -8.92 31.27
CA ALA A 56 55.35 -8.36 31.98
C ALA A 56 54.02 -8.91 31.45
N TYR A 57 53.05 -8.97 32.36
CA TYR A 57 51.68 -9.37 32.09
C TYR A 57 50.73 -8.34 32.71
N ALA A 58 49.67 -8.02 31.98
CA ALA A 58 48.58 -7.17 32.44
C ALA A 58 47.32 -8.00 32.65
N ALA A 59 46.57 -7.65 33.69
CA ALA A 59 45.25 -8.20 33.94
C ALA A 59 44.23 -7.51 33.03
N VAL A 60 43.52 -8.29 32.23
CA VAL A 60 42.47 -7.81 31.33
C VAL A 60 41.15 -8.45 31.73
N SER A 61 40.21 -7.62 32.20
CA SER A 61 38.83 -8.03 32.44
C SER A 61 37.96 -7.50 31.29
N PRO A 62 37.41 -8.37 30.42
CA PRO A 62 36.55 -7.92 29.34
C PRO A 62 35.24 -7.35 29.87
N VAL A 63 34.71 -6.32 29.21
CA VAL A 63 33.39 -5.78 29.54
C VAL A 63 32.35 -6.52 28.70
N ILE A 64 31.48 -7.29 29.34
CA ILE A 64 30.36 -7.98 28.68
C ILE A 64 29.16 -7.03 28.62
N LYS A 65 28.65 -6.74 27.42
CA LYS A 65 27.43 -5.95 27.22
C LYS A 65 26.42 -6.77 26.43
N THR A 66 25.18 -6.84 26.92
CA THR A 66 24.06 -7.39 26.16
C THR A 66 23.47 -6.30 25.27
N VAL A 67 23.46 -6.51 23.95
CA VAL A 67 22.79 -5.62 22.99
C VAL A 67 21.45 -6.25 22.61
N PRO A 68 20.29 -5.68 23.00
CA PRO A 68 19.01 -6.20 22.57
C PRO A 68 18.82 -5.96 21.07
N THR A 69 18.53 -7.01 20.32
CA THR A 69 18.17 -6.92 18.90
C THR A 69 16.65 -6.94 18.74
N PRO A 70 16.06 -6.08 17.89
CA PRO A 70 14.62 -6.11 17.65
C PRO A 70 14.22 -7.39 16.92
N VAL A 71 13.15 -8.05 17.40
CA VAL A 71 12.54 -9.21 16.75
C VAL A 71 11.47 -8.71 15.77
N ALA A 72 11.53 -9.17 14.51
CA ALA A 72 10.52 -8.83 13.52
C ALA A 72 9.16 -9.48 13.86
N VAL A 73 8.07 -8.73 13.67
CA VAL A 73 6.70 -9.22 13.81
C VAL A 73 6.05 -9.24 12.43
N SER A 74 5.47 -10.38 12.04
CA SER A 74 4.68 -10.50 10.82
C SER A 74 3.19 -10.35 11.11
N TYR A 75 2.50 -9.51 10.36
CA TYR A 75 1.04 -9.36 10.41
C TYR A 75 0.41 -10.02 9.19
N GLN A 76 -0.70 -10.71 9.37
CA GLN A 76 -1.48 -11.30 8.29
C GLN A 76 -2.78 -10.51 8.12
N ALA A 77 -2.97 -9.90 6.95
CA ALA A 77 -4.20 -9.18 6.63
C ALA A 77 -5.26 -10.17 6.12
N THR A 78 -6.46 -10.12 6.71
CA THR A 78 -7.64 -10.82 6.17
C THR A 78 -8.35 -9.93 5.16
N PRO A 79 -8.65 -10.40 3.94
CA PRO A 79 -9.41 -9.63 2.97
C PRO A 79 -10.80 -9.26 3.52
N VAL A 80 -11.17 -7.98 3.42
CA VAL A 80 -12.53 -7.51 3.69
C VAL A 80 -13.33 -7.64 2.40
N VAL A 81 -14.39 -8.45 2.42
CA VAL A 81 -15.33 -8.55 1.29
C VAL A 81 -16.36 -7.43 1.44
N VAL A 82 -16.32 -6.46 0.51
CA VAL A 82 -17.32 -5.38 0.44
C VAL A 82 -18.38 -5.76 -0.61
N PRO A 83 -19.69 -5.70 -0.29
CA PRO A 83 -20.75 -5.93 -1.26
C PRO A 83 -20.70 -4.94 -2.42
N ALA A 84 -20.86 -5.42 -3.65
CA ALA A 84 -20.98 -4.55 -4.82
C ALA A 84 -22.30 -3.76 -4.80
N PRO A 85 -22.32 -2.50 -5.26
CA PRO A 85 -23.56 -1.73 -5.38
C PRO A 85 -24.56 -2.42 -6.30
N ALA A 86 -25.84 -2.46 -5.89
CA ALA A 86 -26.91 -2.99 -6.72
C ALA A 86 -27.18 -2.09 -7.94
N PRO A 87 -27.51 -2.65 -9.12
CA PRO A 87 -27.88 -1.86 -10.29
C PRO A 87 -29.10 -0.98 -9.99
N ALA A 88 -29.05 0.28 -10.44
CA ALA A 88 -30.19 1.18 -10.35
C ALA A 88 -31.32 0.71 -11.29
N VAL A 89 -32.52 0.52 -10.74
CA VAL A 89 -33.73 0.25 -11.53
C VAL A 89 -34.28 1.60 -12.01
N ILE A 90 -34.20 1.86 -13.31
CA ILE A 90 -34.80 3.04 -13.94
C ILE A 90 -36.21 2.65 -14.43
N PRO A 91 -37.29 3.26 -13.90
CA PRO A 91 -38.64 2.96 -14.36
C PRO A 91 -38.83 3.43 -15.81
N ALA A 92 -39.51 2.61 -16.62
CA ALA A 92 -39.85 2.95 -17.99
C ALA A 92 -40.80 4.17 -18.02
N PRO A 93 -40.64 5.08 -19.01
CA PRO A 93 -41.51 6.24 -19.13
C PRO A 93 -42.97 5.82 -19.36
N ALA A 94 -43.90 6.53 -18.71
CA ALA A 94 -45.33 6.29 -18.87
C ALA A 94 -45.77 6.59 -20.31
N ALA A 95 -46.52 5.66 -20.92
CA ALA A 95 -47.16 5.88 -22.20
C ALA A 95 -48.35 6.82 -22.03
N TYR A 96 -48.30 7.98 -22.69
CA TYR A 96 -49.44 8.89 -22.77
C TYR A 96 -50.32 8.50 -23.95
N ALA A 97 -51.60 8.22 -23.70
CA ALA A 97 -52.59 8.05 -24.75
C ALA A 97 -53.00 9.44 -25.27
N TYR A 98 -52.82 9.67 -26.57
CA TYR A 98 -53.32 10.88 -27.23
C TYR A 98 -54.83 10.76 -27.42
N ALA A 99 -55.59 11.75 -26.96
CA ALA A 99 -57.03 11.81 -27.18
C ALA A 99 -57.33 12.10 -28.66
N ALA A 100 -58.19 11.29 -29.27
CA ALA A 100 -58.64 11.50 -30.64
C ALA A 100 -59.49 12.79 -30.72
N PRO A 101 -59.32 13.62 -31.78
CA PRO A 101 -60.08 14.85 -31.93
C PRO A 101 -61.57 14.58 -32.12
N ALA A 102 -62.41 15.43 -31.52
CA ALA A 102 -63.86 15.38 -31.66
C ALA A 102 -64.28 15.68 -33.10
N ALA A 103 -65.15 14.83 -33.66
CA ALA A 103 -65.72 15.04 -34.99
C ALA A 103 -66.77 16.17 -34.96
N TYR A 104 -66.60 17.17 -35.79
CA TYR A 104 -67.59 18.22 -36.02
C TYR A 104 -68.54 17.80 -37.16
N PRO A 105 -69.87 17.83 -37.00
CA PRO A 105 -70.78 17.58 -38.10
C PRO A 105 -70.80 18.80 -39.03
N TYR A 106 -70.45 18.59 -40.30
CA TYR A 106 -70.67 19.57 -41.37
C TYR A 106 -72.08 19.37 -41.94
N ALA A 107 -72.92 20.41 -41.88
CA ALA A 107 -74.24 20.41 -42.51
C ALA A 107 -74.10 20.64 -44.02
N ALA A 108 -74.68 19.76 -44.83
CA ALA A 108 -74.63 19.87 -46.29
C ALA A 108 -75.45 21.07 -46.80
N PRO A 109 -74.95 21.84 -47.79
CA PRO A 109 -75.66 22.99 -48.34
C PRO A 109 -76.88 22.59 -49.17
N ALA A 110 -77.91 23.44 -49.15
CA ALA A 110 -79.18 23.24 -49.88
C ALA A 110 -79.00 23.37 -51.40
N ALA A 111 -79.65 22.48 -52.16
CA ALA A 111 -79.62 22.47 -53.63
C ALA A 111 -80.57 23.53 -54.22
N TYR A 112 -80.07 24.31 -55.18
CA TYR A 112 -80.88 25.25 -55.98
C TYR A 112 -81.24 24.61 -57.34
N PRO A 113 -82.49 24.74 -57.83
CA PRO A 113 -82.87 24.22 -59.14
C PRO A 113 -82.40 25.16 -60.27
N TYR A 114 -81.76 24.58 -61.30
CA TYR A 114 -81.37 25.29 -62.53
C TYR A 114 -82.41 25.01 -63.64
N ALA A 115 -82.96 26.07 -64.23
CA ALA A 115 -83.82 26.00 -65.41
C ALA A 115 -83.00 26.21 -66.69
N ALA A 116 -83.17 25.34 -67.69
CA ALA A 116 -82.42 25.37 -68.94
C ALA A 116 -82.89 26.49 -69.90
N PRO A 117 -81.99 27.24 -70.55
CA PRO A 117 -82.36 28.19 -71.61
C PRO A 117 -82.40 27.59 -73.03
N TYR A 118 -83.21 28.24 -73.87
CA TYR A 118 -83.69 27.83 -75.21
C TYR A 118 -82.67 27.93 -76.36
N SER A 119 -82.88 27.11 -77.39
CA SER A 119 -82.11 27.05 -78.65
C SER A 119 -82.51 28.14 -79.65
N TYR A 120 -81.54 28.85 -80.21
CA TYR A 120 -81.73 29.74 -81.37
C TYR A 120 -81.11 29.13 -82.64
N ALA A 121 -81.92 29.05 -83.71
CA ALA A 121 -81.49 28.71 -85.06
C ALA A 121 -81.25 30.01 -85.86
N TYR A 122 -80.12 30.11 -86.54
CA TYR A 122 -79.83 31.22 -87.46
C TYR A 122 -80.02 30.75 -88.92
N ALA A 123 -80.84 31.50 -89.68
CA ALA A 123 -80.94 31.38 -91.13
C ALA A 123 -79.96 32.36 -91.80
N ALA A 124 -79.30 31.89 -92.87
CA ALA A 124 -78.24 32.59 -93.58
C ALA A 124 -78.77 33.32 -94.86
N PRO A 125 -77.93 34.02 -95.66
CA PRO A 125 -78.02 35.47 -95.92
C PRO A 125 -78.42 35.81 -97.37
N TYR A 126 -78.52 37.11 -97.72
CA TYR A 126 -78.23 37.53 -99.11
C TYR A 126 -77.80 39.00 -99.26
N TYR A 127 -76.86 39.23 -100.18
CA TYR A 127 -76.17 40.49 -100.50
C TYR A 127 -76.89 41.34 -101.56
N ALA A 128 -76.55 42.63 -101.67
CA ALA A 128 -76.69 43.37 -102.93
C ALA A 128 -75.56 44.40 -103.12
N TYR A 129 -74.85 44.25 -104.24
CA TYR A 129 -73.74 45.06 -104.74
C TYR A 129 -74.14 46.47 -105.16
N LYS A 130 -73.15 47.38 -105.27
CA LYS A 130 -72.76 48.04 -106.54
C LYS A 130 -71.31 48.55 -106.49
N LYS A 131 -70.70 48.57 -107.68
CA LYS A 131 -69.38 49.14 -107.99
C LYS A 131 -69.34 50.65 -107.77
#